data_AF-A0A9Q3H4Q5-F1
#
_entry.id   AF-A0A9Q3H4Q5-F1
#
_cell.length_a   1.000
_cell.length_b   1.000
_cell.length_c   1.000
_cell.angle_alpha   90.00
_cell.angle_beta   90.00
_cell.angle_gamma   90.00
#
_symmetry.space_group_name_H-M   'P 1'
#
loop_
_entity.id
_entity.type
_entity.pdbx_description
1 polymer ?
#
loop_
_entity_poly.entity_id
_entity_poly.type
_entity_poly.pdbx_seq_one_letter_code
_entity_poly.pdbx_strand_id
1 'polypeptide(L)'
;MSSKVLTCRQAHWAEFLSEFHFTINYLPGRLATLPDALSCWENVYPERGVDFISKNPQNFHQVIKQDGIQESRLFSIKVEMFSDLVDMIQKEVWQEKDYKEILNQLARGESVTAKIEW
;
A
#
# COMPACT_ATOMS: atom_id res chain seq x y z
N MET A 1 9.83 -0.95 -37.70
CA MET A 1 10.13 -0.98 -36.26
C MET A 1 8.85 -1.37 -35.54
N SER A 2 8.82 -2.54 -34.88
CA SER A 2 7.67 -2.93 -34.04
C SER A 2 7.76 -2.15 -32.73
N SER A 3 6.82 -1.24 -32.46
CA SER A 3 6.76 -0.51 -31.20
C SER A 3 6.16 -1.41 -30.12
N LYS A 4 6.97 -2.33 -29.59
CA LYS A 4 6.57 -3.08 -28.40
C LYS A 4 6.66 -2.14 -27.21
N VAL A 5 5.52 -1.87 -26.58
CA VAL A 5 5.44 -1.08 -25.35
C VAL A 5 6.02 -1.93 -24.21
N LEU A 6 6.97 -1.37 -23.46
CA LEU A 6 7.54 -2.01 -22.29
C LEU A 6 6.51 -2.05 -21.15
N THR A 7 6.53 -3.13 -20.38
CA THR A 7 5.81 -3.16 -19.09
C THR A 7 6.44 -2.19 -18.09
N CYS A 8 5.69 -1.78 -17.07
CA CYS A 8 6.19 -0.85 -16.03
C CYS A 8 7.51 -1.34 -15.38
N ARG A 9 7.60 -2.65 -15.10
CA ARG A 9 8.83 -3.25 -14.56
C ARG A 9 10.01 -3.15 -15.54
N GLN A 10 9.77 -3.42 -16.82
CA GLN A 10 10.81 -3.32 -17.85
C GLN A 10 11.25 -1.87 -18.06
N ALA A 11 10.33 -0.91 -18.04
CA ALA A 11 10.64 0.51 -18.18
C ALA A 11 11.53 1.02 -17.03
N HIS A 12 11.19 0.66 -15.78
CA HIS A 12 11.99 1.04 -14.61
C HIS A 12 13.43 0.47 -14.71
N TRP A 13 13.58 -0.80 -15.08
CA TRP A 13 14.91 -1.37 -15.30
C TRP A 13 15.62 -0.78 -16.52
N ALA A 14 14.90 -0.42 -17.57
CA ALA A 14 15.49 0.18 -18.77
C ALA A 14 16.09 1.57 -18.49
N GLU A 15 15.44 2.37 -17.65
CA GLU A 15 15.99 3.65 -17.18
C GLU A 15 17.34 3.43 -16.47
N PHE A 16 17.37 2.56 -15.46
CA PHE A 16 18.60 2.24 -14.74
C PHE A 16 19.71 1.68 -15.64
N LEU A 17 19.34 0.75 -16.53
CA LEU A 17 20.31 0.10 -17.40
C LEU A 17 20.86 1.03 -18.49
N SER A 18 20.15 2.12 -18.84
CA SER A 18 20.57 3.05 -19.88
C SER A 18 21.90 3.76 -19.59
N GLU A 19 22.31 3.81 -18.32
CA GLU A 19 23.59 4.39 -17.88
C GLU A 19 24.79 3.51 -18.23
N PHE A 20 24.57 2.25 -18.58
CA PHE A 20 25.62 1.27 -18.83
C PHE A 20 25.72 0.92 -20.32
N HIS A 21 26.94 0.67 -20.79
CA HIS A 21 27.16 0.10 -22.12
C HIS A 21 27.20 -1.42 -22.03
N PHE A 22 26.09 -2.11 -22.31
CA PHE A 22 25.98 -3.57 -22.21
C PHE A 22 25.23 -4.19 -23.39
N THR A 23 25.29 -5.52 -23.48
CA THR A 23 24.54 -6.31 -24.46
C THR A 23 23.87 -7.47 -23.74
N ILE A 24 22.56 -7.64 -23.95
CA ILE A 24 21.79 -8.72 -23.34
C ILE A 24 21.91 -9.97 -24.22
N ASN A 25 22.55 -11.00 -23.68
CA ASN A 25 22.65 -12.31 -24.32
C ASN A 25 21.85 -13.33 -23.50
N TYR A 26 21.02 -14.12 -24.17
CA TYR A 26 20.35 -15.25 -23.52
C TYR A 26 21.35 -16.37 -23.23
N LEU A 27 21.44 -16.78 -21.98
CA LEU A 27 22.24 -17.92 -21.56
C LEU A 27 21.32 -19.10 -21.20
N PRO A 28 21.42 -20.25 -21.89
CA PRO A 28 20.71 -21.45 -21.49
C PRO A 28 21.23 -21.94 -20.13
N GLY A 29 20.36 -22.55 -19.31
CA GLY A 29 20.65 -22.87 -17.90
C GLY A 29 21.97 -23.58 -17.63
N ARG A 30 22.42 -24.48 -18.52
CA ARG A 30 23.73 -25.15 -18.40
C ARG A 30 24.93 -24.20 -18.40
N LEU A 31 24.82 -23.05 -19.07
CA LEU A 31 25.84 -22.00 -19.12
C LEU A 31 25.66 -20.95 -18.02
N ALA A 32 24.53 -20.95 -17.33
CA ALA A 32 24.19 -20.05 -16.23
C ALA A 32 24.44 -20.70 -14.86
N THR A 33 25.30 -21.72 -14.76
CA THR A 33 25.54 -22.48 -13.53
C THR A 33 25.99 -21.63 -12.34
N LEU A 34 26.83 -20.63 -12.57
CA LEU A 34 27.30 -19.74 -11.51
C LEU A 34 26.18 -18.83 -10.96
N PRO A 35 25.47 -18.03 -11.79
CA PRO A 35 24.34 -17.25 -11.27
C PRO A 35 23.21 -18.13 -10.74
N ASP A 36 22.96 -19.30 -11.33
CA ASP A 36 21.98 -20.27 -10.85
C ASP A 36 22.35 -20.80 -9.45
N ALA A 37 23.60 -21.22 -9.24
CA ALA A 37 24.10 -21.67 -7.95
C ALA A 37 24.07 -20.56 -6.88
N LEU A 38 24.40 -19.32 -7.25
CA LEU A 38 24.28 -18.18 -6.35
C LEU A 38 22.83 -17.86 -6.00
N SER A 39 21.90 -18.01 -6.95
CA SER A 39 20.47 -17.82 -6.71
C SER A 39 19.85 -18.97 -5.91
N CYS A 40 20.38 -20.18 -6.02
CA CYS A 40 19.92 -21.33 -5.24
C CYS A 40 20.62 -21.45 -3.88
N TRP A 41 21.46 -20.48 -3.51
CA TRP A 41 22.21 -20.58 -2.27
C TRP A 41 21.25 -20.58 -1.09
N GLU A 42 21.24 -21.71 -0.36
CA GLU A 42 20.34 -21.94 0.77
C GLU A 42 20.39 -20.80 1.79
N ASN A 43 21.53 -20.14 1.97
CA ASN A 43 21.68 -19.04 2.91
C ASN A 43 21.01 -17.73 2.47
N VAL A 44 20.61 -17.60 1.21
CA VAL A 44 19.98 -16.36 0.68
C VAL A 44 18.46 -16.38 0.86
N TYR A 45 17.82 -17.53 0.69
CA TYR A 45 16.36 -17.67 0.72
C TYR A 45 15.88 -18.25 2.05
N PRO A 46 14.86 -17.66 2.70
CA PRO A 46 14.30 -18.19 3.92
C PRO A 46 13.62 -19.53 3.65
N GLU A 47 13.52 -20.34 4.71
CA GLU A 47 12.72 -21.55 4.65
C GLU A 47 11.23 -21.19 4.49
N ARG A 48 10.43 -22.18 4.08
CA ARG A 48 9.00 -21.95 3.85
C ARG A 48 8.32 -21.49 5.14
N GLY A 49 7.68 -20.32 5.09
CA GLY A 49 6.98 -19.72 6.23
C GLY A 49 7.85 -18.83 7.12
N VAL A 50 9.11 -18.60 6.74
CA VAL A 50 10.02 -17.68 7.43
C VAL A 50 10.24 -16.45 6.54
N ASP A 51 10.26 -15.26 7.14
CA ASP A 51 10.45 -14.02 6.38
C ASP A 51 11.89 -13.88 5.88
N PHE A 52 12.08 -13.31 4.68
CA PHE A 52 13.40 -13.05 4.11
C PHE A 52 14.29 -12.18 5.02
N ILE A 53 13.67 -11.30 5.80
CA ILE A 53 14.32 -10.40 6.76
C ILE A 53 15.08 -11.20 7.82
N SER A 54 14.52 -12.33 8.27
CA SER A 54 15.11 -13.14 9.35
C SER A 54 16.46 -13.74 8.96
N LYS A 55 16.64 -14.07 7.67
CA LYS A 55 17.80 -14.81 7.19
C LYS A 55 18.90 -13.91 6.64
N ASN A 56 18.52 -12.75 6.10
CA ASN A 56 19.48 -11.81 5.52
C ASN A 56 19.17 -10.36 5.96
N PRO A 57 19.27 -10.06 7.28
CA PRO A 57 18.87 -8.76 7.83
C PRO A 57 19.70 -7.60 7.27
N GLN A 58 20.92 -7.87 6.82
CA GLN A 58 21.81 -6.88 6.20
C GLN A 58 21.37 -6.49 4.78
N ASN A 59 20.64 -7.36 4.09
CA ASN A 59 20.17 -7.09 2.73
C ASN A 59 18.91 -6.22 2.73
N PHE A 60 18.30 -6.00 3.90
CA PHE A 60 17.20 -5.07 4.07
C PHE A 60 17.72 -3.63 3.99
N HIS A 61 17.66 -3.07 2.79
CA HIS A 61 17.80 -1.64 2.58
C HIS A 61 16.39 -1.09 2.51
N GLN A 62 15.92 -0.51 3.61
CA GLN A 62 14.64 0.20 3.57
C GLN A 62 14.79 1.30 2.52
N VAL A 63 14.07 1.17 1.40
CA VAL A 63 14.10 2.14 0.29
C VAL A 63 13.73 3.55 0.79
N ILE A 64 12.93 3.59 1.85
CA ILE A 64 12.62 4.79 2.61
C ILE A 64 13.49 4.76 3.86
N LYS A 65 14.55 5.57 3.91
CA LYS A 65 15.30 5.79 5.14
C LYS A 65 14.34 6.41 6.15
N GLN A 66 14.10 5.72 7.26
CA GLN A 66 13.45 6.31 8.42
C GLN A 66 14.43 7.33 9.02
N ASP A 67 14.44 8.54 8.49
CA ASP A 67 15.20 9.63 9.07
C ASP A 67 14.53 9.99 10.41
N GLY A 68 14.96 9.36 11.50
CA GLY A 68 14.89 9.84 12.88
C GLY A 68 13.52 10.25 13.46
N ILE A 69 12.43 10.04 12.73
CA ILE A 69 11.08 10.42 13.13
C ILE A 69 10.22 9.19 12.89
N GLN A 70 9.53 8.76 13.94
CA GLN A 70 8.64 7.60 14.03
C GLN A 70 7.38 7.76 13.14
N GLU A 71 7.54 8.15 11.87
CA GLU A 71 6.46 8.44 10.93
C GLU A 71 6.59 7.66 9.62
N SER A 72 7.26 6.49 9.63
CA SER A 72 7.06 5.52 8.55
C SER A 72 5.78 4.73 8.77
N ARG A 73 4.66 5.40 8.57
CA ARG A 73 3.42 4.75 8.17
C ARG A 73 2.83 5.64 7.09
N LEU A 74 3.22 5.39 5.85
CA LEU A 74 2.60 6.00 4.65
C LEU A 74 1.08 5.71 4.54
N PHE A 75 0.49 4.98 5.50
CA PHE A 75 -0.96 4.81 5.66
C PHE A 75 -1.47 5.04 7.09
N SER A 76 -0.70 5.62 8.01
CA SER A 76 -1.29 6.17 9.23
C SER A 76 -1.64 7.63 8.99
N ILE A 77 -2.78 7.82 8.33
CA ILE A 77 -3.63 8.95 8.68
C ILE A 77 -3.78 8.86 10.20
N LYS A 78 -3.26 9.86 10.94
CA LYS A 78 -3.50 9.95 12.39
C LYS A 78 -5.02 10.04 12.56
N VAL A 79 -5.63 8.92 12.97
CA VAL A 79 -7.08 8.77 13.19
C VAL A 79 -7.58 9.75 14.27
N GLU A 80 -6.65 10.31 15.05
CA GLU A 80 -6.91 11.32 16.09
C GLU A 80 -7.60 12.58 15.54
N MET A 81 -7.33 13.01 14.30
CA MET A 81 -8.04 14.17 13.74
C MET A 81 -9.49 13.86 13.33
N PHE A 82 -9.80 12.59 13.05
CA PHE A 82 -11.13 12.20 12.61
C PHE A 82 -12.05 11.85 13.78
N SER A 83 -11.55 11.39 14.93
CA SER A 83 -12.40 11.13 16.11
C SER A 83 -13.09 12.40 16.56
N ASP A 84 -12.34 13.49 16.69
CA ASP A 84 -12.86 14.76 17.19
C ASP A 84 -13.87 15.37 16.20
N LEU A 85 -13.61 15.21 14.90
CA LEU A 85 -14.48 15.69 13.85
C LEU A 85 -15.76 14.83 13.73
N VAL A 86 -15.65 13.51 13.86
CA VAL A 86 -16.79 12.59 13.92
C VAL A 86 -17.65 12.85 15.15
N ASP A 87 -17.04 13.05 16.32
CA ASP A 87 -17.76 13.38 17.55
C ASP A 87 -18.47 14.74 17.45
N MET A 88 -17.84 15.72 16.79
CA MET A 88 -18.42 17.04 16.54
C MET A 88 -19.62 16.95 15.58
N ILE A 89 -19.47 16.27 14.45
CA ILE A 89 -20.57 16.04 13.48
C ILE A 89 -21.70 15.27 14.15
N GLN A 90 -21.38 14.20 14.88
CA GLN A 90 -22.37 13.39 15.56
C GLN A 90 -23.13 14.27 16.56
N LYS A 91 -22.45 15.08 17.37
CA LYS A 91 -23.09 16.01 18.30
C LYS A 91 -23.98 17.04 17.60
N GLU A 92 -23.57 17.59 16.45
CA GLU A 92 -24.41 18.53 15.68
C GLU A 92 -25.66 17.84 15.11
N VAL A 93 -25.51 16.66 14.50
CA VAL A 93 -26.63 15.85 13.98
C VAL A 93 -27.63 15.49 15.09
N TRP A 94 -27.16 15.18 16.30
CA TRP A 94 -28.05 14.89 17.46
C TRP A 94 -28.74 16.13 18.05
N GLN A 95 -28.31 17.35 17.69
CA GLN A 95 -28.95 18.60 18.12
C GLN A 95 -29.92 19.17 17.10
N GLU A 96 -29.89 18.70 15.85
CA GLU A 96 -30.89 19.09 14.86
C GLU A 96 -32.29 18.64 15.29
N LYS A 97 -33.21 19.61 15.27
CA LYS A 97 -34.61 19.41 15.68
C LYS A 97 -35.31 18.37 14.79
N ASP A 98 -34.91 18.31 13.53
CA ASP A 98 -35.51 17.44 12.52
C ASP A 98 -35.19 15.96 12.78
N TYR A 99 -33.97 15.64 13.24
CA TYR A 99 -33.60 14.27 13.61
C TYR A 99 -34.38 13.77 14.84
N LYS A 100 -34.58 14.60 15.86
CA LYS A 100 -35.39 14.23 17.03
C LYS A 100 -36.85 13.99 16.66
N GLU A 101 -37.37 14.78 15.73
CA GLU A 101 -38.73 14.61 15.22
C GLU A 101 -38.88 13.31 14.43
N ILE A 102 -37.91 12.99 13.56
CA ILE A 102 -37.86 11.71 12.84
C ILE A 102 -37.80 10.52 13.79
N LEU A 103 -36.97 10.59 14.84
CA LEU A 103 -36.87 9.52 15.85
C LEU A 103 -38.15 9.36 16.66
N ASN A 104 -38.84 10.46 16.99
CA ASN A 104 -40.14 10.42 17.66
C ASN A 104 -41.23 9.83 16.76
N GLN A 105 -41.24 10.15 15.47
CA GLN A 105 -42.16 9.57 14.48
C GLN A 105 -41.94 8.06 14.32
N LEU A 106 -40.67 7.62 14.24
CA LEU A 106 -40.31 6.19 14.21
C LEU A 106 -40.71 5.46 15.49
N ALA A 107 -40.49 6.07 16.67
CA ALA A 107 -40.88 5.49 17.95
C ALA A 107 -42.41 5.33 18.09
N ARG A 108 -43.19 6.14 17.37
CA ARG A 108 -44.66 6.07 17.30
C ARG A 108 -45.16 5.15 16.18
N GLY A 109 -44.27 4.60 15.35
CA GLY A 109 -44.60 3.70 14.25
C GLY A 109 -45.26 4.38 13.04
N GLU A 110 -45.12 5.70 12.92
CA GLU A 110 -45.71 6.50 11.83
C GLU A 110 -44.78 6.51 10.59
N SER A 111 -45.35 6.70 9.39
CA SER A 111 -44.53 6.77 8.17
C SER A 111 -43.73 8.08 8.13
N VAL A 112 -42.40 7.97 8.17
CA VAL A 112 -41.51 9.13 8.09
C VAL A 112 -41.57 9.74 6.68
N THR A 113 -41.94 11.01 6.59
CA THR A 113 -41.87 11.79 5.33
C THR A 113 -40.82 12.89 5.50
N ALA A 114 -39.59 12.63 5.06
CA ALA A 114 -38.58 13.67 4.99
C ALA A 114 -38.80 14.52 3.74
N LYS A 115 -39.15 15.79 3.90
CA LYS A 115 -39.10 16.77 2.81
C LYS A 115 -37.64 17.20 2.64
N ILE A 116 -37.02 16.77 1.55
CA ILE A 116 -35.69 17.23 1.15
C ILE A 116 -35.92 18.47 0.27
N GLU A 117 -35.66 19.66 0.81
CA GLU A 117 -35.60 20.89 0.04
C GLU A 117 -34.14 21.12 -0.39
N TRP A 118 -33.93 21.36 -1.69
CA TRP A 118 -32.62 21.62 -2.31
C TRP A 118 -32.24 23.10 -2.21
#